data_AF-A0A8T7D2B9-F1
#
_entry.id   AF-A0A8T7D2B9-F1
#
_cell.length_a   1.000
_cell.length_b   1.000
_cell.length_c   1.000
_cell.angle_alpha   90.00
_cell.angle_beta   90.00
_cell.angle_gamma   90.00
#
_symmetry.space_group_name_H-M   'P 1'
#
loop_
_entity.id
_entity.type
_entity.pdbx_description
1 polymer ?
#
loop_
_entity_poly.entity_id
_entity_poly.type
_entity_poly.pdbx_seq_one_letter_code
_entity_poly.pdbx_strand_id
1 'polypeptide(L)' 'MRKKAARLRRSRRTRAKLRELGIYRLCVHRTLRNIYAQVITPAGDQVIA' A
#
# COMPACT_ATOMS: atom_id res chain seq x y z
N MET A 1 4.53 15.39 -10.71
CA MET A 1 5.49 15.21 -9.59
C MET A 1 4.88 15.44 -8.18
N ARG A 2 4.29 16.60 -7.84
CA ARG A 2 3.83 16.93 -6.46
C ARG A 2 2.80 15.98 -5.83
N LYS A 3 1.74 15.61 -6.56
CA LYS A 3 0.63 14.78 -6.01
C LYS A 3 1.07 13.35 -5.64
N LYS A 4 1.97 12.73 -6.41
CA LYS A 4 2.51 11.38 -6.15
C LYS A 4 3.32 11.36 -4.84
N ALA A 5 4.21 12.33 -4.65
CA ALA A 5 5.04 12.45 -3.44
C ALA A 5 4.18 12.69 -2.19
N ALA A 6 3.20 13.60 -2.27
CA ALA A 6 2.27 13.87 -1.18
C ALA A 6 1.45 12.63 -0.79
N ARG A 7 0.99 11.84 -1.77
CA ARG A 7 0.30 10.56 -1.54
C ARG A 7 1.21 9.56 -0.82
N LEU A 8 2.45 9.38 -1.29
CA LEU A 8 3.40 8.46 -0.67
C LEU A 8 3.68 8.84 0.79
N ARG A 9 3.92 10.12 1.07
CA ARG A 9 4.08 10.63 2.44
C ARG A 9 2.90 10.27 3.35
N ARG A 10 1.66 10.51 2.93
CA ARG A 10 0.46 10.17 3.72
C ARG A 10 0.33 8.67 4.00
N SER A 11 0.64 7.84 3.00
CA SER A 11 0.54 6.38 3.15
C SER A 11 1.59 5.75 4.08
N ARG A 12 2.71 6.43 4.37
CA ARG A 12 3.82 5.87 5.16
C ARG A 12 3.38 5.47 6.58
N ARG A 13 2.63 6.32 7.29
CA ARG A 13 2.21 6.06 8.68
C ARG A 13 1.38 4.78 8.80
N THR A 14 0.33 4.65 7.98
CA THR A 14 -0.52 3.45 7.98
C THR A 14 0.26 2.20 7.60
N ARG A 15 1.11 2.27 6.57
CA ARG A 15 1.94 1.13 6.14
C ARG A 15 2.91 0.68 7.23
N ALA A 16 3.48 1.61 7.99
CA ALA A 16 4.35 1.30 9.12
C ALA A 16 3.56 0.56 10.22
N LYS A 17 2.38 1.05 10.61
CA LYS A 17 1.55 0.38 11.62
C LYS A 17 1.08 -1.01 11.18
N LEU A 18 0.69 -1.17 9.93
CA LEU A 18 0.30 -2.48 9.38
C LEU A 18 1.47 -3.47 9.38
N ARG A 19 2.70 -2.99 9.12
CA ARG A 19 3.90 -3.81 9.22
C ARG A 19 4.23 -4.16 10.67
N GLU A 20 4.07 -3.23 11.61
CA GLU A 20 4.24 -3.46 13.05
C GLU A 20 3.27 -4.52 13.57
N LEU A 21 2.02 -4.50 13.10
CA LEU A 21 0.99 -5.49 13.47
C LEU A 21 1.21 -6.87 12.83
N GLY A 22 2.09 -6.99 11.82
CA GLY A 22 2.38 -8.27 11.18
C GLY A 22 1.19 -8.90 10.46
N ILE A 23 0.26 -8.09 9.92
CA ILE A 23 -0.94 -8.58 9.24
C ILE A 23 -0.85 -8.46 7.72
N TYR A 24 -1.63 -9.29 7.01
CA TYR A 24 -1.86 -9.13 5.59
C TYR A 24 -2.49 -7.77 5.29
N ARG A 25 -2.10 -7.15 4.17
CA ARG A 25 -2.63 -5.84 3.76
C ARG A 25 -3.11 -5.84 2.32
N LEU A 26 -4.32 -5.32 2.12
CA LEU A 26 -4.84 -4.98 0.80
C LEU A 26 -4.36 -3.58 0.40
N CYS A 27 -3.47 -3.50 -0.59
CA CYS A 27 -2.97 -2.25 -1.15
C CYS A 27 -3.75 -1.86 -2.41
N VAL A 28 -4.46 -0.74 -2.36
CA VAL A 28 -5.20 -0.20 -3.51
C VAL A 28 -4.44 0.96 -4.15
N HIS A 29 -4.29 0.90 -5.48
CA HIS A 29 -3.76 1.98 -6.29
C HIS A 29 -4.80 2.45 -7.32
N ARG A 30 -5.20 3.72 -7.23
CA ARG A 30 -6.16 4.33 -8.14
C ARG A 30 -5.48 5.31 -9.09
N THR A 31 -5.82 5.19 -10.37
CA THR A 31 -5.54 6.16 -11.43
C THR A 31 -6.86 6.72 -11.96
N LEU A 32 -6.83 7.64 -12.93
CA LEU A 32 -8.06 8.18 -13.51
C LEU A 32 -8.85 7.14 -14.32
N ARG A 33 -8.17 6.14 -14.90
CA ARG A 33 -8.79 5.15 -15.79
C ARG A 33 -9.02 3.80 -15.13
N ASN A 34 -8.17 3.42 -14.17
CA ASN A 34 -8.15 2.07 -13.61
C ASN A 34 -7.91 2.07 -12.09
N ILE A 35 -8.37 0.99 -11.46
CA ILE A 35 -8.11 0.66 -10.06
C ILE A 35 -7.37 -0.67 -10.01
N TYR A 36 -6.31 -0.73 -9.22
CA TYR A 36 -5.52 -1.92 -8.98
C TYR A 36 -5.54 -2.26 -7.50
N ALA A 37 -5.58 -3.54 -7.17
CA ALA A 37 -5.52 -4.04 -5.80
C ALA A 37 -4.53 -5.20 -5.70
N GLN A 38 -3.83 -5.31 -4.57
CA GLN A 38 -2.86 -6.37 -4.28
C GLN A 38 -2.99 -6.77 -2.82
N VAL A 39 -3.00 -8.06 -2.52
CA VAL A 39 -2.89 -8.61 -1.17
C VAL A 39 -1.42 -8.95 -0.90
N ILE A 40 -0.83 -8.27 0.08
CA ILE A 40 0.60 -8.38 0.39
C ILE A 40 0.79 -9.08 1.73
N THR A 41 1.80 -9.96 1.81
CA THR A 41 2.20 -10.65 3.04
C THR A 41 2.64 -9.66 4.14
N PRO A 42 2.60 -10.06 5.42
CA PRO A 42 3.15 -9.27 6.53
C PRO A 42 4.62 -8.84 6.33
N ALA A 43 5.46 -9.73 5.80
CA ALA A 43 6.86 -9.45 5.49
C ALA A 43 7.00 -8.36 4.40
N GLY A 44 6.06 -8.34 3.45
CA GLY A 44 6.00 -7.35 2.38
C GLY A 44 6.90 -7.66 1.19
N ASP A 45 7.32 -8.92 1.08
CA ASP A 45 8.16 -9.52 0.05
C ASP A 45 7.33 -10.17 -1.06
N GLN A 46 6.13 -10.65 -0.76
CA GLN A 46 5.29 -11.38 -1.70
C GLN A 46 3.88 -10.80 -1.82
N VAL A 47 3.34 -10.86 -3.04
CA VAL A 47 1.94 -10.60 -3.37
C VAL A 47 1.25 -11.95 -3.57
N ILE A 48 0.15 -12.19 -2.88
CA ILE A 48 -0.57 -13.47 -2.90
C ILE A 48 -1.86 -13.45 -3.72
N ALA A 49 -2.39 -12.26 -4.02
CA ALA A 49 -3.56 -12.04 -4.88
C ALA A 49 -3.56 -10.62 -5.45
#